data_AF-A0A1F3BS52-F1
#
_entry.id   AF-A0A1F3BS52-F1
#
_cell.length_a   1.000
_cell.length_b   1.000
_cell.length_c   1.000
_cell.angle_alpha   90.00
_cell.angle_beta   90.00
_cell.angle_gamma   90.00
#
_symmetry.space_group_name_H-M   'P 1'
#
loop_
_entity.id
_entity.type
_entity.pdbx_description
1 polymer ?
#
loop_
_entity_poly.entity_id
_entity_poly.type
_entity_poly.pdbx_seq_one_letter_code
_entity_poly.pdbx_strand_id
1 'polypeptide(L)'
;MILAGEARIGADHLSAGAGAARPRKASDLLGAGFDLDAFEREVVHAALERVGGNKTHAAKLLGITRRRLHSMLASLGASDSDGE
;
A
#
# COMPACT_ATOMS: atom_id res chain seq x y z
N MET A 1 24.47 25.92 -6.04
CA MET A 1 24.50 26.12 -7.51
C MET A 1 23.26 25.44 -8.07
N ILE A 2 22.31 26.21 -8.62
CA ILE A 2 21.10 25.66 -9.26
C ILE A 2 21.36 25.70 -10.77
N LEU A 3 21.41 24.53 -11.40
CA LEU A 3 21.45 24.38 -12.86
C LEU A 3 20.01 24.39 -13.38
N ALA A 4 19.46 25.58 -13.64
CA ALA A 4 18.23 25.70 -14.43
C ALA A 4 18.60 26.37 -15.75
N GLY A 5 18.44 25.65 -16.86
CA GLY A 5 18.61 26.24 -18.18
C GLY A 5 17.60 27.36 -18.41
N GLU A 6 17.97 28.37 -19.19
CA GLU A 6 17.12 29.53 -19.51
C GLU A 6 15.93 29.18 -20.42
N ALA A 7 15.86 27.93 -20.87
CA ALA A 7 14.83 27.43 -21.76
C ALA A 7 13.47 27.36 -21.04
N ARG A 8 12.43 27.92 -21.69
CA ARG A 8 11.05 27.77 -21.23
C ARG A 8 10.61 26.32 -21.37
N ILE A 9 10.05 25.75 -20.31
CA ILE A 9 9.44 24.42 -20.34
C ILE A 9 8.16 24.49 -21.18
N GLY A 10 8.16 23.83 -22.34
CA GLY A 10 7.01 23.67 -23.22
C GLY A 10 6.22 22.39 -22.94
N ALA A 11 5.02 22.25 -23.52
CA ALA A 11 4.16 21.08 -23.33
C ALA A 11 4.79 19.76 -23.84
N ASP A 12 5.70 19.86 -24.80
CA ASP A 12 6.55 18.81 -25.35
C ASP A 12 7.63 18.30 -24.38
N HIS A 13 7.98 19.11 -23.37
CA HIS A 13 8.93 18.74 -22.33
C HIS A 13 8.27 17.99 -21.17
N LEU A 14 6.94 17.99 -21.13
CA LEU A 14 6.19 17.15 -20.21
C LEU A 14 6.06 15.77 -20.85
N SER A 15 6.50 14.72 -20.15
CA SER A 15 5.97 13.37 -20.40
C SER A 15 4.52 13.36 -19.90
N ALA A 16 3.66 14.05 -20.64
CA ALA A 16 2.25 13.85 -20.51
C ALA A 16 2.02 12.41 -20.99
N GLY A 17 1.53 11.55 -20.10
CA GLY A 17 0.74 10.39 -20.51
C GLY A 17 -0.50 10.88 -21.27
N ALA A 18 -0.29 11.44 -22.46
CA ALA A 18 -1.25 12.14 -23.29
C ALA A 18 -1.85 11.17 -24.31
N GLY A 19 -2.38 10.06 -23.80
CA GLY A 19 -3.68 9.59 -24.23
C GLY A 19 -4.53 9.70 -22.97
N ALA A 20 -5.61 10.49 -23.01
CA ALA A 20 -6.52 10.73 -21.88
C ALA A 20 -6.50 9.54 -20.93
N ALA A 21 -5.83 9.68 -19.77
CA ALA A 21 -5.55 8.56 -18.90
C ALA A 21 -6.88 7.91 -18.57
N ARG A 22 -7.17 6.79 -19.22
CA ARG A 22 -8.39 6.03 -18.94
C ARG A 22 -8.36 5.83 -17.44
N PRO A 23 -9.46 6.12 -16.71
CA PRO A 23 -9.47 5.91 -15.27
C PRO A 23 -9.04 4.47 -15.03
N ARG A 24 -7.81 4.29 -14.51
CA ARG A 24 -7.28 2.97 -14.23
C ARG A 24 -8.19 2.39 -13.17
N LYS A 25 -8.82 1.27 -13.48
CA LYS A 25 -9.64 0.58 -12.50
C LYS A 25 -8.72 0.10 -11.39
N ALA A 26 -9.22 -0.02 -10.17
CA ALA A 26 -8.44 -0.59 -9.07
C ALA A 26 -7.92 -2.00 -9.42
N SER A 27 -8.67 -2.75 -10.23
CA SER A 27 -8.26 -4.04 -10.79
C SER A 27 -7.02 -3.98 -11.68
N ASP A 28 -6.70 -2.82 -12.27
CA ASP A 28 -5.51 -2.66 -13.12
C ASP A 28 -4.23 -2.46 -12.27
N LEU A 29 -4.38 -2.22 -10.95
CA LEU A 29 -3.27 -2.08 -10.00
C LEU A 29 -2.84 -3.43 -9.42
N LEU A 30 -3.76 -4.38 -9.34
CA LEU A 30 -3.55 -5.67 -8.70
C LEU A 30 -3.34 -6.72 -9.80
N GLY A 31 -2.30 -7.54 -9.64
CA GLY A 31 -2.05 -8.65 -10.55
C GLY A 31 -3.22 -9.65 -10.54
N ALA A 32 -3.39 -10.39 -11.64
CA ALA A 32 -4.36 -11.48 -11.66
C ALA A 32 -4.06 -12.49 -10.53
N GLY A 33 -5.07 -12.84 -9.74
CA GLY A 33 -4.93 -13.74 -8.59
C GLY A 33 -4.37 -13.10 -7.32
N PHE A 34 -4.27 -11.77 -7.26
CA PHE A 34 -3.89 -11.09 -6.03
C PHE A 34 -4.98 -11.25 -4.96
N ASP A 35 -4.59 -11.81 -3.82
CA ASP A 35 -5.43 -11.92 -2.63
C ASP A 35 -5.07 -10.81 -1.64
N LEU A 36 -6.03 -9.92 -1.42
CA LEU A 36 -5.85 -8.78 -0.52
C LEU A 36 -5.72 -9.24 0.93
N ASP A 37 -6.42 -10.30 1.33
CA ASP A 37 -6.41 -10.77 2.73
C ASP A 37 -5.07 -11.44 3.06
N ALA A 38 -4.53 -12.22 2.13
CA ALA A 38 -3.18 -12.78 2.24
C ALA A 38 -2.12 -11.69 2.33
N PHE A 39 -2.23 -10.65 1.50
CA PHE A 39 -1.30 -9.52 1.53
C PHE A 39 -1.42 -8.70 2.82
N GLU A 40 -2.63 -8.40 3.28
CA GLU A 40 -2.85 -7.70 4.55
C GLU A 40 -2.22 -8.47 5.71
N ARG A 41 -2.36 -9.81 5.70
CA ARG A 41 -1.76 -10.68 6.71
C ARG A 41 -0.23 -10.61 6.70
N GLU A 42 0.39 -10.74 5.53
CA GLU A 42 1.84 -10.61 5.38
C GLU A 42 2.35 -9.27 5.91
N VAL A 43 1.69 -8.17 5.54
CA VAL A 43 2.04 -6.82 5.97
C VAL A 43 1.94 -6.64 7.49
N VAL A 44 0.87 -7.15 8.10
CA VAL A 44 0.69 -7.09 9.56
C VAL A 44 1.75 -7.91 10.30
N HIS A 45 2.04 -9.13 9.82
CA HIS A 45 3.08 -9.98 10.40
C HIS A 45 4.46 -9.34 10.30
N ALA A 46 4.87 -8.89 9.11
CA ALA A 46 6.16 -8.25 8.90
C ALA A 46 6.33 -6.99 9.77
N ALA A 47 5.26 -6.18 9.93
CA ALA A 47 5.30 -5.01 10.79
C ALA A 47 5.47 -5.38 12.27
N LEU A 48 4.78 -6.42 12.75
CA LEU A 48 4.91 -6.90 14.12
C LEU A 48 6.31 -7.48 14.39
N GLU A 49 6.85 -8.30 13.48
CA GLU A 49 8.20 -8.85 13.62
C GLU A 49 9.25 -7.73 13.69
N ARG A 50 9.15 -6.75 12.80
CA ARG A 50 10.10 -5.62 12.73
C ARG A 50 10.13 -4.77 14.01
N VAL A 51 9.05 -4.74 14.78
CA VAL A 51 8.94 -3.98 16.04
C VAL A 51 8.90 -4.87 17.29
N GLY A 52 9.21 -6.16 17.16
CA GLY A 52 9.25 -7.10 18.28
C GLY A 52 7.89 -7.37 18.93
N GLY A 53 6.82 -7.42 18.14
CA GLY A 53 5.46 -7.73 18.61
C GLY A 53 4.71 -6.55 19.25
N ASN A 54 5.32 -5.35 19.30
CA ASN A 54 4.65 -4.17 19.83
C ASN A 54 3.57 -3.64 18.87
N LYS A 55 2.31 -4.01 19.12
CA LYS A 55 1.13 -3.62 18.32
C LYS A 55 0.99 -2.10 18.13
N THR A 56 1.33 -1.30 19.14
CA THR A 56 1.26 0.17 19.02
C THR A 56 2.30 0.69 18.03
N HIS A 57 3.53 0.17 18.09
CA HIS A 57 4.57 0.54 17.14
C HIS A 57 4.31 -0.02 15.74
N ALA A 58 3.74 -1.22 15.61
CA ALA A 58 3.36 -1.78 14.32
C ALA A 58 2.30 -0.92 13.63
N ALA A 59 1.26 -0.49 14.35
CA ALA A 59 0.24 0.42 13.80
C ALA A 59 0.86 1.75 13.34
N LYS A 60 1.77 2.33 14.13
CA LYS A 60 2.51 3.54 13.75
C LYS A 60 3.39 3.32 12.51
N LEU A 61 4.08 2.18 12.44
CA LEU A 61 4.94 1.83 11.30
C LEU A 61 4.14 1.69 10.01
N LEU A 62 2.93 1.10 10.09
CA LEU A 62 2.02 0.94 8.97
C LEU A 62 1.24 2.24 8.62
N GLY A 63 1.35 3.29 9.44
CA GLY A 63 0.61 4.54 9.24
C GLY A 63 -0.90 4.42 9.48
N ILE A 64 -1.35 3.43 10.25
CA ILE A 64 -2.76 3.18 10.55
C ILE A 64 -3.09 3.44 12.01
N THR A 65 -4.38 3.58 12.32
CA THR A 65 -4.82 3.66 13.71
C THR A 65 -4.64 2.32 14.42
N ARG A 66 -4.42 2.35 15.74
CA ARG A 66 -4.38 1.13 16.56
C ARG A 66 -5.65 0.29 16.41
N ARG A 67 -6.81 0.94 16.37
CA ARG A 67 -8.12 0.28 16.18
C ARG A 67 -8.14 -0.53 14.88
N ARG A 68 -7.62 0.02 13.77
CA ARG A 68 -7.56 -0.69 12.49
C ARG A 68 -6.68 -1.94 12.57
N LEU A 69 -5.49 -1.83 13.20
CA LEU A 69 -4.61 -2.99 13.41
C LEU A 69 -5.30 -4.09 14.24
N HIS A 70 -6.03 -3.71 15.30
CA HIS A 70 -6.79 -4.68 16.11
C HIS A 70 -7.87 -5.39 15.29
N SER A 71 -8.61 -4.66 14.46
CA SER A 71 -9.61 -5.24 13.57
C SER A 71 -9.00 -6.20 12.56
N MET A 72 -7.86 -5.85 11.95
CA MET A 72 -7.12 -6.75 11.05
C MET A 72 -6.72 -8.04 11.78
N LEU A 73 -6.09 -7.95 12.96
CA LEU A 73 -5.69 -9.12 13.73
C LEU A 73 -6.86 -10.03 14.13
N ALA A 74 -8.01 -9.44 14.49
CA ALA A 74 -9.21 -10.20 14.78
C ALA A 74 -9.75 -10.92 13.53
N SER A 75 -9.72 -10.25 12.37
CA SER A 75 -10.12 -10.85 11.10
C SER A 75 -9.21 -12.02 10.73
N LEU A 76 -7.88 -11.83 10.76
CA LEU A 76 -6.90 -12.89 10.49
C LEU A 76 -7.13 -14.12 11.37
N GLY A 77 -7.34 -13.92 12.68
CA GLY A 77 -7.57 -15.02 13.62
C GLY A 77 -8.90 -15.75 13.41
N ALA A 78 -9.91 -15.10 12.83
CA ALA A 78 -11.16 -15.75 12.44
C ALA A 78 -11.01 -16.49 11.09
N SER A 79 -10.26 -15.92 10.14
CA SER A 79 -9.99 -16.55 8.85
C SER A 79 -9.14 -17.81 8.94
N ASP A 80 -8.26 -17.91 9.95
CA ASP A 80 -7.47 -19.12 10.21
C ASP A 80 -8.28 -20.29 10.76
N SER A 81 -9.42 -20.03 11.41
CA SER A 81 -10.31 -21.08 11.92
C SER A 81 -11.34 -21.58 10.91
N ASP A 82 -11.58 -20.83 9.82
CA ASP A 82 -12.60 -21.16 8.82
C ASP A 82 -12.03 -21.91 7.58
N GLY A 83 -10.73 -22.25 7.61
CA GLY A 83 -9.99 -22.86 6.49
C GLY A 83 -9.54 -24.31 6.69
N GLU A 84 -10.05 -25.02 7.70
CA GLU A 84 -9.79 -26.47 7.94
C GLU A 84 -10.95 -27.37 7.50
#